data_AF-A0A818MAR3-F1
#
_entry.id   AF-A0A818MAR3-F1
#
_cell.length_a   1.000
_cell.length_b   1.000
_cell.length_c   1.000
_cell.angle_alpha   90.00
_cell.angle_beta   90.00
_cell.angle_gamma   90.00
#
_symmetry.space_group_name_H-M   'P 1'
#
loop_
_entity.id
_entity.type
_entity.pdbx_description
1 polymer ?
#
loop_
_entity_poly.entity_id
_entity_poly.type
_entity_poly.pdbx_seq_one_letter_code
_entity_poly.pdbx_strand_id
1 'polypeptide(L)'
;MVILLIYTSQVQVTHTITVNTPLLEVYSSLYEKYAETLTCPCTNIAIEQQEFISLIPTFHQICDSDFVDPRWPMGIQNTMQLFDYIYNRDFRMRGYSLFQALVSICALAKVSIDNALIDFKSTTFISKNLLSEKTFAAQMNASIDLYTTSLAYTFSRSFGIIRDTTQGNGLVSGTLSSITFRLTAINNTNTNQSIGTINPRYKTYDNDRCSCHDSATCKEQAYVYTPDNTKVRVYKVPGLVIGCYGFEAMLQSNLLCFYNQTCVDGLRVAINFSDIFTTSALDPSKACVDLQNVRIRHYYWLITQTTQFNDALYSTNSIKHVSTWNRMSLPAHLNSQ
;
A
#
# COMPACT_ATOMS: atom_id res chain seq x y z
N MET A 1 10.51 11.86 74.84
CA MET A 1 11.45 12.83 74.21
C MET A 1 12.41 12.20 73.20
N VAL A 2 12.94 10.98 73.41
CA VAL A 2 13.90 10.34 72.48
C VAL A 2 13.31 10.06 71.09
N ILE A 3 12.04 9.68 71.00
CA ILE A 3 11.35 9.41 69.71
C ILE A 3 11.24 10.67 68.83
N LEU A 4 11.00 11.85 69.44
CA LEU A 4 10.92 13.13 68.73
C LEU A 4 12.29 13.59 68.22
N LEU A 5 13.37 13.31 68.95
CA LEU A 5 14.74 13.62 68.53
C LEU A 5 15.23 12.75 67.37
N ILE A 6 14.84 11.47 67.34
CA ILE A 6 15.15 10.58 66.20
C ILE A 6 14.37 11.06 64.96
N TYR A 7 13.10 11.44 65.12
CA TYR A 7 12.26 11.93 64.02
C TYR A 7 12.77 13.26 63.42
N THR A 8 13.30 14.17 64.23
CA THR A 8 13.91 15.43 63.73
C THR A 8 15.34 15.25 63.20
N SER A 9 16.00 14.13 63.49
CA SER A 9 17.36 13.84 62.97
C SER A 9 17.37 13.28 61.53
N GLN A 10 16.22 12.81 61.03
CA GLN A 10 16.08 12.27 59.66
C GLN A 10 15.45 13.27 58.67
N VAL A 11 15.73 14.56 58.83
CA VAL A 11 15.31 15.55 57.83
C VAL A 11 16.14 15.32 56.56
N GLN A 12 15.57 14.65 55.57
CA GLN A 12 16.13 14.60 54.23
C GLN A 12 16.01 16.00 53.61
N VAL A 13 17.16 16.60 53.29
CA VAL A 13 17.24 17.88 52.58
C VAL A 13 17.50 17.58 51.11
N THR A 14 16.59 18.03 50.25
CA THR A 14 16.75 17.93 48.79
C THR A 14 17.54 19.12 48.28
N HIS A 15 18.64 18.87 47.57
CA HIS A 15 19.42 19.91 46.89
C HIS A 15 19.19 19.86 45.38
N THR A 16 18.97 21.02 44.77
CA THR A 16 18.86 21.15 43.32
C THR A 16 20.23 21.47 42.74
N ILE A 17 20.68 20.65 41.79
CA ILE A 17 21.91 20.86 41.02
C ILE A 17 21.52 21.16 39.58
N THR A 18 22.11 22.21 39.01
CA THR A 18 21.87 22.61 37.62
C THR A 18 23.12 22.34 36.79
N VAL A 19 22.96 21.59 35.70
CA VAL A 19 24.00 21.34 34.70
C VAL A 19 23.59 22.06 33.42
N ASN A 20 24.40 23.01 32.98
CA ASN A 20 24.13 23.78 31.76
C ASN A 20 24.60 22.99 30.53
N THR A 21 23.74 22.89 29.52
CA THR A 21 24.03 22.28 28.20
C THR A 21 24.78 20.94 28.32
N PRO A 22 24.21 19.93 29.01
CA PRO A 22 24.87 18.63 29.15
C PRO A 22 25.02 17.95 27.79
N LEU A 23 26.10 17.20 27.61
CA LEU A 23 26.21 16.21 26.54
C LEU A 23 25.18 15.10 26.75
N LEU A 24 24.78 14.43 25.67
CA LEU A 24 23.81 13.34 25.72
C LEU A 24 24.21 12.25 26.73
N GLU A 25 25.47 11.84 26.73
CA GLU A 25 26.00 10.83 27.66
C GLU A 25 25.83 11.24 29.13
N VAL A 26 26.05 12.53 29.43
CA VAL A 26 25.86 13.08 30.78
C VAL A 26 24.39 13.03 31.15
N TYR A 27 23.49 13.45 30.26
CA TYR A 27 22.05 13.34 30.49
C TYR A 27 21.62 11.89 30.73
N SER A 28 22.05 10.95 29.88
CA SER A 28 21.70 9.54 29.99
C SER A 28 22.14 8.97 31.34
N SER A 29 23.37 9.25 31.78
CA SER A 29 23.87 8.80 33.08
C SER A 29 23.09 9.40 34.27
N LEU A 30 22.67 10.68 34.16
CA LEU A 30 21.85 11.33 35.20
C LEU A 30 20.43 10.78 35.21
N TYR A 31 19.87 10.47 34.04
CA TYR A 31 18.52 9.92 33.92
C TYR A 31 18.44 8.52 34.54
N GLU A 32 19.45 7.67 34.35
CA GLU A 32 19.51 6.35 34.99
C GLU A 32 19.45 6.42 36.52
N LYS A 33 20.01 7.48 37.11
CA LYS A 33 20.11 7.62 38.58
C LYS A 33 18.99 8.45 39.19
N TYR A 34 18.40 9.39 38.44
CA TYR A 34 17.48 10.40 38.95
C TYR A 34 16.23 10.58 38.07
N ALA A 35 15.79 9.55 37.34
CA ALA A 35 14.68 9.62 36.37
C ALA A 35 13.42 10.35 36.88
N GLU A 36 13.05 10.17 38.16
CA GLU A 36 11.82 10.75 38.73
C GLU A 36 11.92 12.25 39.02
N THR A 37 13.12 12.78 39.23
CA THR A 37 13.35 14.17 39.67
C THR A 37 14.15 15.00 38.68
N LEU A 38 14.81 14.36 37.70
CA LEU A 38 15.57 15.03 36.66
C LEU A 38 14.65 15.78 35.71
N THR A 39 14.95 17.06 35.49
CA THR A 39 14.26 17.89 34.50
C THR A 39 15.28 18.49 33.56
N CYS A 40 15.02 18.36 32.25
CA CYS A 40 15.84 18.94 31.20
C CYS A 40 14.91 19.67 30.23
N PRO A 41 14.62 20.95 30.45
CA PRO A 41 13.71 21.71 29.60
C PRO A 41 14.28 21.87 28.18
N CYS A 42 13.43 21.69 27.17
CA CYS A 42 13.82 21.89 25.78
C CYS A 42 13.93 23.39 25.47
N THR A 43 14.93 23.80 24.69
CA THR A 43 15.00 25.15 24.11
C THR A 43 13.96 25.32 23.00
N ASN A 44 13.81 24.29 22.15
CA ASN A 44 12.76 24.19 21.14
C ASN A 44 11.75 23.13 21.57
N ILE A 45 10.53 23.56 21.91
CA ILE A 45 9.47 22.65 22.35
C ILE A 45 8.69 22.01 21.21
N ALA A 46 8.96 22.42 19.97
CA ALA A 46 8.22 22.08 18.77
C ALA A 46 9.22 21.84 17.64
N ILE A 47 9.25 20.62 17.10
CA ILE A 47 10.16 20.20 16.04
C ILE A 47 9.36 19.41 15.00
N GLU A 48 9.50 19.73 13.72
CA GLU A 48 8.86 18.98 12.64
C GLU A 48 9.40 17.55 12.56
N GLN A 49 8.52 16.59 12.32
CA GLN A 49 8.90 15.17 12.29
C GLN A 49 9.95 14.84 11.22
N GLN A 50 9.97 15.60 10.12
CA GLN A 50 10.97 15.40 9.05
C GLN A 50 12.42 15.64 9.49
N GLU A 51 12.64 16.39 10.57
CA GLU A 51 14.00 16.69 11.05
C GLU A 51 14.70 15.43 11.59
N PHE A 52 13.93 14.49 12.18
CA PHE A 52 14.50 13.36 12.90
C PHE A 52 13.94 11.98 12.46
N ILE A 53 12.97 11.94 11.53
CA ILE A 53 12.41 10.69 10.98
C ILE A 53 12.55 10.66 9.47
N SER A 54 13.07 9.53 8.96
CA SER A 54 12.97 9.16 7.55
C SER A 54 12.06 7.94 7.39
N LEU A 55 11.01 8.09 6.57
CA LEU A 55 10.14 6.99 6.14
C LEU A 55 10.26 6.84 4.62
N ILE A 56 10.56 5.62 4.17
CA ILE A 56 10.64 5.26 2.76
C ILE A 56 9.57 4.19 2.51
N PRO A 57 8.49 4.50 1.77
CA PRO A 57 7.45 3.53 1.49
C PRO A 57 7.96 2.47 0.51
N THR A 58 7.51 1.23 0.72
CA THR A 58 7.71 0.13 -0.20
C THR A 58 6.36 -0.25 -0.78
N PHE A 59 6.28 -0.30 -2.11
CA PHE A 59 5.06 -0.70 -2.81
C PHE A 59 5.12 -2.19 -3.12
N HIS A 60 3.94 -2.79 -3.24
CA HIS A 60 3.84 -4.16 -3.68
C HIS A 60 4.38 -4.29 -5.10
N GLN A 61 5.23 -5.30 -5.33
CA GLN A 61 6.00 -5.49 -6.57
C GLN A 61 5.17 -5.40 -7.85
N ILE A 62 3.88 -5.77 -7.81
CA ILE A 62 2.99 -5.67 -8.96
C ILE A 62 2.85 -4.23 -9.48
N CYS A 63 2.90 -3.24 -8.60
CA CYS A 63 2.77 -1.82 -8.94
C CYS A 63 4.04 -1.21 -9.56
N ASP A 64 5.12 -1.98 -9.63
CA ASP A 64 6.38 -1.65 -10.31
C ASP A 64 6.76 -2.73 -11.33
N SER A 65 5.83 -3.64 -11.65
CA SER A 65 6.05 -4.75 -12.58
C SER A 65 5.61 -4.42 -14.00
N ASP A 66 5.97 -5.31 -14.93
CA ASP A 66 5.54 -5.25 -16.32
C ASP A 66 4.00 -5.26 -16.50
N PHE A 67 3.24 -5.72 -15.50
CA PHE A 67 1.78 -5.82 -15.57
C PHE A 67 1.04 -4.48 -15.39
N VAL A 68 1.74 -3.45 -14.90
CA VAL A 68 1.22 -2.07 -14.87
C VAL A 68 1.83 -1.17 -15.93
N ASP A 69 2.82 -1.68 -16.68
CA ASP A 69 3.35 -0.98 -17.83
C ASP A 69 2.24 -0.86 -18.90
N PRO A 70 1.99 0.32 -19.49
CA PRO A 70 0.92 0.52 -20.47
C PRO A 70 0.95 -0.47 -21.65
N ARG A 71 2.13 -0.99 -22.02
CA ARG A 71 2.28 -2.00 -23.08
C ARG A 71 1.54 -3.29 -22.78
N TRP A 72 1.40 -3.69 -21.53
CA TRP A 72 0.68 -4.90 -21.14
C TRP A 72 -0.83 -4.82 -21.40
N PRO A 73 -1.61 -3.91 -20.76
CA PRO A 73 -3.04 -3.79 -21.03
C PRO A 73 -3.30 -3.43 -22.50
N MET A 74 -2.54 -2.50 -23.11
CA MET A 74 -2.71 -2.16 -24.52
C MET A 74 -2.42 -3.36 -25.43
N GLY A 75 -1.39 -4.16 -25.12
CA GLY A 75 -1.09 -5.37 -25.87
C GLY A 75 -2.25 -6.37 -25.83
N ILE A 76 -2.88 -6.58 -24.66
CA ILE A 76 -4.07 -7.42 -24.52
C ILE A 76 -5.20 -6.87 -25.40
N GLN A 77 -5.44 -5.56 -25.37
CA GLN A 77 -6.46 -4.92 -26.20
C GLN A 77 -6.17 -5.09 -27.70
N ASN A 78 -4.91 -4.98 -28.13
CA ASN A 78 -4.52 -5.15 -29.53
C ASN A 78 -4.75 -6.59 -30.00
N THR A 79 -4.54 -7.59 -29.14
CA THR A 79 -4.88 -8.99 -29.49
C THR A 79 -6.37 -9.17 -29.79
N MET A 80 -7.24 -8.31 -29.26
CA MET A 80 -8.66 -8.37 -29.58
C MET A 80 -8.97 -7.97 -31.02
N GLN A 81 -8.18 -7.08 -31.60
CA GLN A 81 -8.40 -6.55 -32.94
C GLN A 81 -8.02 -7.56 -34.05
N LEU A 82 -7.35 -8.66 -33.69
CA LEU A 82 -6.96 -9.71 -34.62
C LEU A 82 -8.10 -10.66 -35.01
N PHE A 83 -9.27 -10.53 -34.37
CA PHE A 83 -10.36 -11.49 -34.52
C PHE A 83 -11.70 -10.79 -34.74
N ASP A 84 -12.49 -11.29 -35.70
CA ASP A 84 -13.82 -10.74 -36.04
C ASP A 84 -14.85 -10.95 -34.93
N TYR A 85 -14.66 -12.00 -34.11
CA TYR A 85 -15.52 -12.31 -32.98
C TYR A 85 -14.70 -12.74 -31.77
N ILE A 86 -14.98 -12.14 -30.63
CA ILE A 86 -14.45 -12.58 -29.34
C ILE A 86 -15.59 -12.72 -28.36
N TYR A 87 -15.62 -13.87 -27.69
CA TYR A 87 -16.61 -14.13 -26.67
C TYR A 87 -16.50 -13.09 -25.54
N ASN A 88 -17.62 -12.55 -25.08
CA ASN A 88 -17.60 -11.46 -24.14
C ASN A 88 -17.06 -11.82 -22.74
N ARG A 89 -16.91 -13.09 -22.38
CA ARG A 89 -16.24 -13.56 -21.15
C ARG A 89 -14.77 -13.92 -21.37
N ASP A 90 -14.27 -13.74 -22.59
CA ASP A 90 -12.87 -14.01 -22.91
C ASP A 90 -11.93 -13.10 -22.12
N PHE A 91 -10.83 -13.66 -21.65
CA PHE A 91 -9.78 -12.91 -20.98
C PHE A 91 -9.28 -11.75 -21.83
N ARG A 92 -9.20 -11.83 -23.16
CA ARG A 92 -8.79 -10.69 -24.00
C ARG A 92 -9.73 -9.51 -23.83
N MET A 93 -11.05 -9.75 -23.81
CA MET A 93 -12.08 -8.73 -23.57
C MET A 93 -12.03 -8.13 -22.15
N ARG A 94 -11.72 -8.96 -21.15
CA ARG A 94 -11.83 -8.59 -19.73
C ARG A 94 -10.50 -8.12 -19.14
N GLY A 95 -9.42 -8.76 -19.53
CA GLY A 95 -8.05 -8.58 -19.10
C GLY A 95 -7.58 -7.15 -19.25
N TYR A 96 -7.84 -6.50 -20.40
CA TYR A 96 -7.54 -5.08 -20.57
C TYR A 96 -8.11 -4.24 -19.42
N SER A 97 -9.40 -4.36 -19.13
CA SER A 97 -10.03 -3.59 -18.05
C SER A 97 -9.57 -3.98 -16.65
N LEU A 98 -9.19 -5.25 -16.44
CA LEU A 98 -8.63 -5.73 -15.18
C LEU A 98 -7.27 -5.08 -14.92
N PHE A 99 -6.37 -5.10 -15.90
CA PHE A 99 -5.05 -4.50 -15.77
C PHE A 99 -5.11 -2.97 -15.77
N GLN A 100 -6.05 -2.35 -16.49
CA GLN A 100 -6.30 -0.92 -16.37
C GLN A 100 -6.76 -0.54 -14.94
N ALA A 101 -7.63 -1.35 -14.33
CA ALA A 101 -8.03 -1.16 -12.94
C ALA A 101 -6.84 -1.29 -11.98
N LEU A 102 -5.96 -2.27 -12.20
CA LEU A 102 -4.74 -2.45 -11.42
C LEU A 102 -3.80 -1.23 -11.53
N VAL A 103 -3.57 -0.72 -12.75
CA VAL A 103 -2.80 0.51 -12.98
C VAL A 103 -3.36 1.67 -12.16
N SER A 104 -4.67 1.88 -12.23
CA SER A 104 -5.34 2.96 -11.47
C SER A 104 -5.24 2.76 -9.95
N ILE A 105 -5.38 1.54 -9.45
CA ILE A 105 -5.22 1.23 -8.01
C ILE A 105 -3.80 1.53 -7.56
N CYS A 106 -2.79 1.08 -8.31
CA CYS A 106 -1.38 1.32 -7.99
C CYS A 106 -1.03 2.81 -8.01
N ALA A 107 -1.50 3.55 -9.02
CA ALA A 107 -1.30 4.99 -9.09
C ALA A 107 -1.98 5.72 -7.92
N LEU A 108 -3.23 5.37 -7.59
CA LEU A 108 -3.95 5.96 -6.48
C LEU A 108 -3.28 5.64 -5.13
N ALA A 109 -2.79 4.42 -4.94
CA ALA A 109 -2.05 4.03 -3.74
C ALA A 109 -0.76 4.85 -3.58
N LYS A 110 0.02 5.02 -4.66
CA LYS A 110 1.23 5.86 -4.69
C LYS A 110 0.92 7.30 -4.26
N VAL A 111 -0.01 7.95 -4.94
CA VAL A 111 -0.41 9.33 -4.63
C VAL A 111 -0.96 9.46 -3.20
N SER A 112 -1.75 8.48 -2.73
CA SER A 112 -2.29 8.50 -1.37
C SER A 112 -1.17 8.41 -0.33
N ILE A 113 -0.17 7.55 -0.55
CA ILE A 113 0.99 7.40 0.34
C ILE A 113 1.89 8.64 0.27
N ASP A 114 2.12 9.22 -0.89
CA ASP A 114 2.97 10.40 -1.04
C ASP A 114 2.37 11.61 -0.33
N ASN A 115 1.06 11.88 -0.54
CA ASN A 115 0.34 12.94 0.16
C ASN A 115 0.37 12.70 1.66
N ALA A 116 0.15 11.44 2.06
CA ALA A 116 0.22 11.06 3.45
C ALA A 116 1.63 11.34 4.03
N LEU A 117 2.69 10.98 3.33
CA LEU A 117 4.04 11.22 3.82
C LEU A 117 4.37 12.71 3.96
N ILE A 118 3.85 13.56 3.08
CA ILE A 118 3.95 15.02 3.18
C ILE A 118 3.28 15.52 4.47
N ASP A 119 2.05 15.08 4.74
CA ASP A 119 1.31 15.48 5.95
C ASP A 119 2.02 15.04 7.23
N PHE A 120 2.51 13.79 7.27
CA PHE A 120 3.28 13.26 8.41
C PHE A 120 4.55 14.08 8.65
N LYS A 121 5.34 14.32 7.60
CA LYS A 121 6.60 15.08 7.68
C LYS A 121 6.40 16.50 8.22
N SER A 122 5.29 17.13 7.86
CA SER A 122 4.91 18.47 8.33
C SER A 122 4.35 18.50 9.75
N THR A 123 4.02 17.34 10.33
CA THR A 123 3.46 17.26 11.69
C THR A 123 4.53 17.60 12.72
N THR A 124 4.19 18.46 13.68
CA THR A 124 5.10 18.91 14.72
C THR A 124 5.06 17.99 15.94
N PHE A 125 6.22 17.50 16.37
CA PHE A 125 6.39 16.86 17.66
C PHE A 125 6.59 17.90 18.76
N ILE A 126 5.81 17.80 19.84
CA ILE A 126 5.80 18.77 20.93
C ILE A 126 6.25 18.12 22.24
N SER A 127 7.32 18.64 22.83
CA SER A 127 7.76 18.25 24.18
C SER A 127 8.38 19.42 24.94
N LYS A 128 7.97 19.59 26.20
CA LYS A 128 8.51 20.63 27.08
C LYS A 128 9.87 20.26 27.70
N ASN A 129 10.10 18.96 27.87
CA ASN A 129 11.31 18.40 28.47
C ASN A 129 11.91 17.35 27.54
N LEU A 130 13.22 17.16 27.62
CA LEU A 130 13.90 16.08 26.93
C LEU A 130 13.34 14.75 27.42
N LEU A 131 12.88 13.94 26.47
CA LEU A 131 12.38 12.61 26.74
C LEU A 131 13.54 11.62 26.77
N SER A 132 13.39 10.55 27.55
CA SER A 132 14.29 9.40 27.43
C SER A 132 14.17 8.80 26.02
N GLU A 133 15.25 8.21 25.53
CA GLU A 133 15.29 7.54 24.22
C GLU A 133 14.16 6.50 24.09
N LYS A 134 13.94 5.71 25.14
CA LYS A 134 12.86 4.71 25.19
C LYS A 134 11.48 5.34 25.06
N THR A 135 11.23 6.43 25.79
CA THR A 135 9.93 7.14 25.74
C THR A 135 9.72 7.77 24.37
N PHE A 136 10.75 8.42 23.82
CA PHE A 136 10.71 9.02 22.51
C PHE A 136 10.43 7.98 21.42
N ALA A 137 11.17 6.88 21.40
CA ALA A 137 10.98 5.79 20.44
C ALA A 137 9.58 5.16 20.56
N ALA A 138 9.08 4.95 21.78
CA ALA A 138 7.74 4.41 22.00
C ALA A 138 6.64 5.35 21.48
N GLN A 139 6.74 6.65 21.76
CA GLN A 139 5.79 7.64 21.25
C GLN A 139 5.86 7.72 19.73
N MET A 140 7.06 7.64 19.15
CA MET A 140 7.22 7.75 17.71
C MET A 140 6.69 6.54 16.96
N ASN A 141 7.00 5.35 17.43
CA ASN A 141 6.45 4.11 16.87
C ASN A 141 4.92 4.11 16.97
N ALA A 142 4.35 4.54 18.09
CA ALA A 142 2.89 4.67 18.22
C ALA A 142 2.29 5.69 17.23
N SER A 143 2.98 6.81 16.99
CA SER A 143 2.58 7.79 15.98
C SER A 143 2.61 7.22 14.56
N ILE A 144 3.67 6.49 14.22
CA ILE A 144 3.83 5.83 12.92
C ILE A 144 2.78 4.72 12.71
N ASP A 145 2.50 3.93 13.75
CA ASP A 145 1.48 2.87 13.72
C ASP A 145 0.08 3.44 13.51
N LEU A 146 -0.26 4.50 14.26
CA LEU A 146 -1.51 5.23 14.09
C LEU A 146 -1.63 5.78 12.67
N TYR A 147 -0.54 6.36 12.17
CA TYR A 147 -0.47 6.92 10.83
C TYR A 147 -0.75 5.89 9.74
N THR A 148 -0.02 4.78 9.80
CA THR A 148 -0.12 3.66 8.84
C THR A 148 -1.52 3.05 8.86
N THR A 149 -2.08 2.85 10.06
CA THR A 149 -3.43 2.29 10.23
C THR A 149 -4.50 3.25 9.69
N SER A 150 -4.38 4.54 10.00
CA SER A 150 -5.32 5.58 9.54
C SER A 150 -5.30 5.72 8.02
N LEU A 151 -4.12 5.69 7.40
CA LEU A 151 -3.97 5.74 5.95
C LEU A 151 -4.64 4.55 5.27
N ALA A 152 -4.35 3.33 5.74
CA ALA A 152 -4.95 2.11 5.19
C ALA A 152 -6.48 2.11 5.32
N TYR A 153 -6.99 2.55 6.48
CA TYR A 153 -8.42 2.67 6.74
C TYR A 153 -9.08 3.70 5.81
N THR A 154 -8.49 4.89 5.71
CA THR A 154 -9.03 5.99 4.89
C THR A 154 -9.04 5.61 3.41
N PHE A 155 -7.95 5.03 2.92
CA PHE A 155 -7.87 4.52 1.55
C PHE A 155 -8.96 3.47 1.28
N SER A 156 -9.06 2.46 2.15
CA SER A 156 -10.05 1.38 2.02
C SER A 156 -11.48 1.90 2.06
N ARG A 157 -11.76 2.88 2.93
CA ARG A 157 -13.08 3.49 3.06
C ARG A 157 -13.45 4.31 1.83
N SER A 158 -12.53 5.14 1.33
CA SER A 158 -12.73 5.90 0.09
C SER A 158 -12.98 4.97 -1.09
N PHE A 159 -12.20 3.89 -1.19
CA PHE A 159 -12.40 2.87 -2.22
C PHE A 159 -13.74 2.13 -2.07
N GLY A 160 -14.16 1.83 -0.83
CA GLY A 160 -15.47 1.27 -0.52
C GLY A 160 -16.62 2.14 -1.01
N ILE A 161 -16.56 3.46 -0.77
CA ILE A 161 -17.57 4.41 -1.24
C ILE A 161 -17.71 4.37 -2.77
N ILE A 162 -16.60 4.30 -3.51
CA ILE A 162 -16.63 4.20 -4.98
C ILE A 162 -17.37 2.93 -5.40
N ARG A 163 -17.08 1.80 -4.76
CA ARG A 163 -17.70 0.49 -5.06
C ARG A 163 -19.21 0.52 -4.78
N ASP A 164 -19.59 1.00 -3.59
CA ASP A 164 -20.99 1.08 -3.15
C ASP A 164 -21.79 2.05 -4.03
N THR A 165 -21.20 3.19 -4.38
CA THR A 165 -21.81 4.19 -5.27
C THR A 165 -21.95 3.68 -6.70
N THR A 166 -20.99 2.88 -7.18
CA THR A 166 -21.04 2.26 -8.51
C THR A 166 -22.20 1.28 -8.61
N GLN A 167 -22.34 0.38 -7.63
CA GLN A 167 -23.44 -0.60 -7.62
C GLN A 167 -24.78 0.05 -7.29
N GLY A 168 -24.84 0.91 -6.28
CA GLY A 168 -26.08 1.55 -5.81
C GLY A 168 -26.73 2.44 -6.86
N ASN A 169 -25.94 3.08 -7.73
CA ASN A 169 -26.45 3.87 -8.85
C ASN A 169 -26.58 3.06 -10.16
N GLY A 170 -26.23 1.77 -10.16
CA GLY A 170 -26.29 0.93 -11.36
C GLY A 170 -25.38 1.42 -12.50
N LEU A 171 -24.21 1.97 -12.17
CA LEU A 171 -23.28 2.48 -13.19
C LEU A 171 -22.82 1.36 -14.11
N VAL A 172 -22.93 1.58 -15.41
CA VAL A 172 -22.63 0.56 -16.41
C VAL A 172 -21.13 0.46 -16.64
N SER A 173 -20.58 -0.76 -16.55
CA SER A 173 -19.19 -1.01 -16.93
C SER A 173 -18.98 -0.76 -18.43
N GLY A 174 -17.94 0.00 -18.79
CA GLY A 174 -17.59 0.27 -20.19
C GLY A 174 -17.25 -0.98 -21.01
N THR A 175 -16.84 -2.07 -20.36
CA THR A 175 -16.64 -3.37 -21.05
C THR A 175 -17.91 -4.23 -21.12
N LEU A 176 -19.05 -3.69 -20.68
CA LEU A 176 -20.32 -4.41 -20.59
C LEU A 176 -20.16 -5.72 -19.77
N SER A 177 -19.40 -5.66 -18.67
CA SER A 177 -19.21 -6.79 -17.74
C SER A 177 -20.39 -6.96 -16.77
N SER A 178 -21.10 -5.88 -16.46
CA SER A 178 -22.25 -5.90 -15.55
C SER A 178 -23.58 -6.03 -16.29
N ILE A 179 -23.66 -5.59 -17.54
CA ILE A 179 -24.90 -5.47 -18.30
C ILE A 179 -24.70 -5.82 -19.77
N THR A 180 -25.78 -6.19 -20.44
CA THR A 180 -25.89 -6.27 -21.90
C THR A 180 -27.13 -5.51 -22.35
N PHE A 181 -27.09 -4.97 -23.57
CA PHE A 181 -28.24 -4.26 -24.13
C PHE A 181 -28.88 -5.14 -25.19
N ARG A 182 -30.18 -5.44 -25.03
CA ARG A 182 -30.97 -6.16 -26.02
C ARG A 182 -31.85 -5.16 -26.77
N LEU A 183 -31.63 -5.07 -28.08
CA LEU A 183 -32.56 -4.37 -28.97
C LEU A 183 -33.75 -5.29 -29.23
N THR A 184 -34.95 -4.78 -28.97
CA THR A 184 -36.22 -5.47 -29.23
C THR A 184 -37.10 -4.56 -30.07
N ALA A 185 -37.53 -5.02 -31.24
CA ALA A 185 -38.54 -4.34 -32.04
C ALA A 185 -39.93 -4.73 -31.54
N ILE A 186 -40.72 -3.75 -31.15
CA ILE A 186 -42.14 -3.91 -30.86
C ILE A 186 -42.89 -3.51 -32.12
N ASN A 187 -43.45 -4.49 -32.83
CA ASN A 187 -44.24 -4.23 -34.02
C ASN A 187 -45.67 -3.89 -33.60
N ASN A 188 -46.13 -2.68 -33.93
CA ASN A 188 -47.53 -2.33 -33.81
C ASN A 188 -48.25 -2.81 -35.08
N THR A 189 -49.02 -3.89 -34.96
CA THR A 189 -49.78 -4.50 -36.07
C THR A 189 -50.81 -3.54 -36.68
N ASN A 190 -51.20 -2.48 -35.96
CA ASN A 190 -52.23 -1.55 -36.40
C ASN A 190 -51.67 -0.35 -37.18
N THR A 191 -50.38 -0.02 -37.03
CA THR A 191 -49.76 1.15 -37.67
C THR A 191 -48.63 0.80 -38.64
N ASN A 192 -48.28 -0.49 -38.81
CA ASN A 192 -47.08 -0.94 -39.54
C ASN A 192 -45.79 -0.22 -39.08
N GLN A 193 -45.76 0.24 -37.82
CA GLN A 193 -44.60 0.90 -37.22
C GLN A 193 -43.91 -0.06 -36.25
N SER A 194 -42.58 -0.09 -36.31
CA SER A 194 -41.74 -0.81 -35.36
C SER A 194 -41.09 0.21 -34.42
N ILE A 195 -41.36 0.08 -33.12
CA ILE A 195 -40.63 0.85 -32.09
C ILE A 195 -39.46 -0.01 -31.63
N GLY A 196 -38.24 0.47 -31.84
CA GLY A 196 -37.03 -0.14 -31.28
C GLY A 196 -36.89 0.23 -29.82
N THR A 197 -36.86 -0.77 -28.94
CA THR A 197 -36.58 -0.59 -27.50
C THR A 197 -35.21 -1.17 -27.16
N ILE A 198 -34.44 -0.46 -26.34
CA ILE A 198 -33.16 -0.93 -25.80
C ILE A 198 -33.40 -1.35 -24.35
N ASN A 199 -33.32 -2.66 -24.09
CA ASN A 199 -33.56 -3.20 -22.77
C ASN A 199 -32.23 -3.63 -22.12
N PRO A 200 -31.83 -3.00 -21.00
CA PRO A 200 -30.70 -3.47 -20.23
C PRO A 200 -31.00 -4.84 -19.61
N ARG A 201 -30.03 -5.75 -19.67
CA ARG A 201 -30.06 -7.06 -19.00
C ARG A 201 -28.80 -7.24 -18.19
N TYR A 202 -28.95 -7.34 -16.88
CA TYR A 202 -27.84 -7.63 -15.98
C TYR A 202 -27.23 -8.98 -16.33
N LYS A 203 -25.90 -9.02 -16.30
CA LYS A 203 -25.15 -10.24 -16.51
C LYS A 203 -25.16 -11.09 -15.25
N THR A 204 -25.01 -12.38 -15.48
CA THR A 204 -24.91 -13.39 -14.44
C THR A 204 -23.57 -14.11 -14.53
N TYR A 205 -23.03 -14.51 -13.39
CA TYR A 205 -21.78 -15.26 -13.25
C TYR A 205 -22.03 -16.50 -12.38
N ASP A 206 -21.05 -17.41 -12.33
CA ASP A 206 -21.14 -18.68 -11.61
C ASP A 206 -22.35 -19.54 -12.04
N ASN A 207 -22.41 -19.85 -13.34
CA ASN A 207 -23.49 -20.64 -13.93
C ASN A 207 -24.90 -20.12 -13.56
N ASP A 208 -25.09 -18.81 -13.74
CA ASP A 208 -26.34 -18.09 -13.49
C ASP A 208 -26.78 -17.97 -12.02
N ARG A 209 -25.92 -18.33 -11.06
CA ARG A 209 -26.23 -18.24 -9.62
C ARG A 209 -26.03 -16.85 -9.02
N CYS A 210 -25.25 -15.99 -9.67
CA CYS A 210 -24.94 -14.65 -9.18
C CYS A 210 -25.23 -13.60 -10.24
N SER A 211 -26.17 -12.70 -9.98
CA SER A 211 -26.55 -11.60 -10.88
C SER A 211 -25.87 -10.30 -10.49
N CYS A 212 -25.37 -9.56 -11.48
CA CYS A 212 -24.82 -8.21 -11.29
C CYS A 212 -25.87 -7.18 -10.88
N HIS A 213 -27.16 -7.51 -10.99
CA HIS A 213 -28.22 -6.71 -10.40
C HIS A 213 -28.13 -6.74 -8.88
N ASP A 214 -27.96 -7.95 -8.33
CA ASP A 214 -28.09 -8.20 -6.90
C ASP A 214 -26.76 -8.03 -6.17
N SER A 215 -25.64 -8.31 -6.84
CA SER A 215 -24.31 -8.23 -6.23
C SER A 215 -23.23 -7.78 -7.21
N ALA A 216 -22.43 -6.81 -6.79
CA ALA A 216 -21.23 -6.38 -7.51
C ALA A 216 -20.08 -7.41 -7.44
N THR A 217 -20.11 -8.32 -6.46
CA THR A 217 -19.01 -9.26 -6.20
C THR A 217 -19.10 -10.55 -7.01
N CYS A 218 -20.13 -10.70 -7.87
CA CYS A 218 -20.24 -11.87 -8.72
C CYS A 218 -18.99 -12.05 -9.58
N LYS A 219 -18.48 -13.28 -9.59
CA LYS A 219 -17.23 -13.64 -10.24
C LYS A 219 -17.28 -15.02 -10.88
N GLU A 220 -16.37 -15.25 -11.81
CA GLU A 220 -16.04 -16.57 -12.32
C GLU A 220 -14.57 -16.63 -12.74
N GLN A 221 -14.05 -17.84 -12.85
CA GLN A 221 -12.69 -18.09 -13.32
C GLN A 221 -12.45 -17.47 -14.71
N ALA A 222 -11.35 -16.74 -14.87
CA ALA A 222 -10.94 -16.20 -16.16
C ALA A 222 -10.40 -17.29 -17.09
N TYR A 223 -10.83 -17.29 -18.35
CA TYR A 223 -10.36 -18.17 -19.41
C TYR A 223 -10.12 -17.40 -20.71
N VAL A 224 -9.17 -17.88 -21.51
CA VAL A 224 -9.07 -17.56 -22.93
C VAL A 224 -9.92 -18.58 -23.69
N TYR A 225 -10.72 -18.10 -24.64
CA TYR A 225 -11.58 -18.93 -25.47
C TYR A 225 -11.07 -18.94 -26.92
N THR A 226 -11.57 -19.88 -27.72
CA THR A 226 -11.38 -19.83 -29.17
C THR A 226 -11.98 -18.52 -29.72
N PRO A 227 -11.31 -17.85 -30.67
CA PRO A 227 -11.79 -16.61 -31.28
C PRO A 227 -12.87 -16.89 -32.33
N ASP A 228 -13.87 -17.67 -31.95
CA ASP A 228 -15.00 -18.09 -32.76
C ASP A 228 -16.25 -18.21 -31.87
N ASN A 229 -17.39 -18.55 -32.47
CA ASN A 229 -18.64 -18.66 -31.72
C ASN A 229 -18.78 -20.00 -30.95
N THR A 230 -17.75 -20.86 -30.95
CA THR A 230 -17.82 -22.19 -30.30
C THR A 230 -17.62 -22.10 -28.79
N LYS A 231 -17.01 -21.02 -28.29
CA LYS A 231 -16.77 -20.75 -26.85
C LYS A 231 -16.01 -21.90 -26.16
N VAL A 232 -15.09 -22.54 -26.88
CA VAL A 232 -14.22 -23.57 -26.30
C VAL A 232 -13.16 -22.89 -25.43
N ARG A 233 -12.96 -23.39 -24.21
CA ARG A 233 -11.92 -22.88 -23.29
C ARG A 233 -10.55 -23.39 -23.74
N VAL A 234 -9.65 -22.48 -24.09
CA VAL A 234 -8.30 -22.79 -24.59
C VAL A 234 -7.27 -22.72 -23.48
N TYR A 235 -7.40 -21.74 -22.58
CA TYR A 235 -6.44 -21.53 -21.50
C TYR A 235 -7.15 -21.04 -20.24
N LYS A 236 -6.85 -21.64 -19.09
CA LYS A 236 -7.29 -21.15 -17.78
C LYS A 236 -6.23 -20.18 -17.27
N VAL A 237 -6.61 -19.01 -16.77
CA VAL A 237 -5.68 -18.06 -16.14
C VAL A 237 -5.72 -18.24 -14.62
N PRO A 238 -4.83 -19.07 -14.02
CA PRO A 238 -4.94 -19.44 -12.61
C PRO A 238 -4.89 -18.22 -11.70
N GLY A 239 -5.78 -18.19 -10.72
CA GLY A 239 -5.80 -17.12 -9.73
C GLY A 239 -6.37 -15.79 -10.20
N LEU A 240 -6.81 -15.70 -11.46
CA LEU A 240 -7.50 -14.55 -12.00
C LEU A 240 -8.98 -14.85 -12.22
N VAL A 241 -9.84 -13.92 -11.81
CA VAL A 241 -11.28 -13.99 -12.03
C VAL A 241 -11.77 -12.81 -12.87
N ILE A 242 -12.91 -12.98 -13.53
CA ILE A 242 -13.69 -11.91 -14.15
C ILE A 242 -15.00 -11.78 -13.38
N GLY A 243 -15.70 -10.65 -13.51
CA GLY A 243 -16.91 -10.39 -12.74
C GLY A 243 -17.64 -9.13 -13.21
N CYS A 244 -18.63 -8.69 -12.44
CA CYS A 244 -19.48 -7.54 -12.79
C CYS A 244 -18.67 -6.27 -13.06
N TYR A 245 -17.64 -6.01 -12.25
CA TYR A 245 -16.77 -4.85 -12.37
C TYR A 245 -15.30 -5.28 -12.32
N GLY A 246 -14.45 -4.59 -13.09
CA GLY A 246 -13.02 -4.90 -13.16
C GLY A 246 -12.32 -4.79 -11.80
N PHE A 247 -12.62 -3.74 -11.02
CA PHE A 247 -12.07 -3.55 -9.68
C PHE A 247 -12.48 -4.70 -8.73
N GLU A 248 -13.76 -5.09 -8.71
CA GLU A 248 -14.24 -6.21 -7.89
C GLU A 248 -13.58 -7.53 -8.23
N ALA A 249 -13.43 -7.80 -9.53
CA ALA A 249 -12.79 -9.02 -10.01
C ALA A 249 -11.28 -9.03 -9.70
N MET A 250 -10.61 -7.89 -9.84
CA MET A 250 -9.18 -7.75 -9.49
C MET A 250 -8.95 -8.00 -8.00
N LEU A 251 -9.75 -7.37 -7.13
CA LEU A 251 -9.67 -7.55 -5.69
C LEU A 251 -9.94 -9.00 -5.22
N GLN A 252 -10.76 -9.73 -5.95
CA GLN A 252 -11.06 -11.13 -5.66
C GLN A 252 -10.09 -12.12 -6.30
N SER A 253 -9.16 -11.63 -7.12
CA SER A 253 -8.10 -12.43 -7.74
C SER A 253 -6.91 -12.52 -6.79
N ASN A 254 -6.26 -13.68 -6.73
CA ASN A 254 -5.01 -13.87 -6.01
C ASN A 254 -3.78 -13.85 -6.92
N LEU A 255 -4.00 -13.67 -8.23
CA LEU A 255 -2.98 -13.41 -9.24
C LEU A 255 -1.91 -14.51 -9.36
N LEU A 256 -2.25 -15.75 -8.96
CA LEU A 256 -1.33 -16.89 -8.95
C LEU A 256 -0.53 -17.07 -10.25
N CYS A 257 -1.15 -16.87 -11.42
CA CYS A 257 -0.46 -16.96 -12.70
C CYS A 257 0.73 -16.00 -12.83
N PHE A 258 0.59 -14.79 -12.27
CA PHE A 258 1.54 -13.71 -12.45
C PHE A 258 2.81 -13.87 -11.61
N TYR A 259 2.84 -14.85 -10.70
CA TYR A 259 4.02 -15.29 -9.95
C TYR A 259 4.71 -16.50 -10.58
N ASN A 260 4.28 -16.96 -11.75
CA ASN A 260 4.83 -18.14 -12.40
C ASN A 260 5.14 -17.83 -13.87
N GLN A 261 6.44 -17.82 -14.23
CA GLN A 261 6.87 -17.46 -15.58
C GLN A 261 6.24 -18.36 -16.65
N THR A 262 6.20 -19.68 -16.41
CA THR A 262 5.55 -20.62 -17.34
C THR A 262 4.07 -20.29 -17.55
N CYS A 263 3.39 -19.82 -16.51
CA CYS A 263 2.00 -19.39 -16.63
C CYS A 263 1.84 -18.09 -17.42
N VAL A 264 2.72 -17.11 -17.18
CA VAL A 264 2.75 -15.84 -17.93
C VAL A 264 3.04 -16.11 -19.41
N ASP A 265 4.03 -16.94 -19.71
CA ASP A 265 4.39 -17.30 -21.08
C ASP A 265 3.25 -18.07 -21.77
N GLY A 266 2.64 -19.03 -21.08
CA GLY A 266 1.47 -19.75 -21.58
C GLY A 266 0.28 -18.83 -21.85
N LEU A 267 0.05 -17.83 -21.00
CA LEU A 267 -0.99 -16.82 -21.21
C LEU A 267 -0.71 -15.99 -22.45
N ARG A 268 0.53 -15.52 -22.64
CA ARG A 268 0.94 -14.74 -23.82
C ARG A 268 0.70 -15.51 -25.11
N VAL A 269 1.10 -16.78 -25.14
CA VAL A 269 0.85 -17.65 -26.30
C VAL A 269 -0.65 -17.82 -26.53
N ALA A 270 -1.43 -18.09 -25.48
CA ALA A 270 -2.86 -18.31 -25.59
C ALA A 270 -3.64 -17.10 -26.13
N ILE A 271 -3.21 -15.88 -25.80
CA ILE A 271 -3.84 -14.65 -26.29
C ILE A 271 -3.25 -14.15 -27.61
N ASN A 272 -2.23 -14.82 -28.17
CA ASN A 272 -1.48 -14.36 -29.34
C ASN A 272 -0.84 -12.98 -29.12
N PHE A 273 -0.19 -12.80 -27.96
CA PHE A 273 0.48 -11.55 -27.60
C PHE A 273 1.75 -11.37 -28.42
N SER A 274 1.70 -10.52 -29.44
CA SER A 274 2.77 -10.35 -30.43
C SER A 274 3.81 -9.28 -30.08
N ASP A 275 3.66 -8.58 -28.97
CA ASP A 275 4.61 -7.53 -28.58
C ASP A 275 5.94 -8.15 -28.08
N ILE A 276 7.06 -7.59 -28.55
CA ILE A 276 8.43 -8.00 -28.16
C ILE A 276 8.72 -7.64 -26.69
N PHE A 277 7.85 -6.84 -26.07
CA PHE A 277 7.90 -6.54 -24.63
C PHE A 277 7.95 -7.83 -23.80
N THR A 278 9.09 -8.03 -23.13
CA THR A 278 9.31 -9.09 -22.16
C THR A 278 8.48 -8.81 -20.91
N THR A 279 7.59 -9.73 -20.56
CA THR A 279 6.91 -9.72 -19.25
C THR A 279 7.51 -10.78 -18.36
N SER A 280 8.14 -10.34 -17.28
CA SER A 280 8.63 -11.21 -16.23
C SER A 280 7.57 -11.45 -15.17
N ALA A 281 7.50 -12.69 -14.69
CA ALA A 281 6.70 -13.04 -13.54
C ALA A 281 7.22 -12.31 -12.28
N LEU A 282 6.28 -12.04 -11.39
CA LEU A 282 6.53 -11.53 -10.05
C LEU A 282 7.36 -12.54 -9.23
N ASP A 283 8.14 -12.02 -8.30
CA ASP A 283 8.94 -12.80 -7.36
C ASP A 283 8.02 -13.57 -6.38
N PRO A 284 8.00 -14.91 -6.43
CA PRO A 284 7.16 -15.73 -5.55
C PRO A 284 7.52 -15.60 -4.07
N SER A 285 8.77 -15.27 -3.74
CA SER A 285 9.20 -15.10 -2.34
C SER A 285 8.58 -13.86 -1.69
N LYS A 286 8.15 -12.91 -2.53
CA LYS A 286 7.44 -11.69 -2.16
C LYS A 286 5.95 -11.78 -2.44
N ALA A 287 5.44 -12.97 -2.80
CA ALA A 287 4.01 -13.18 -2.80
C ALA A 287 3.51 -12.97 -1.37
N CYS A 288 2.45 -12.19 -1.19
CA CYS A 288 1.72 -12.19 0.07
C CYS A 288 1.18 -13.62 0.28
N VAL A 289 1.91 -14.46 0.99
CA VAL A 289 1.51 -15.84 1.30
C VAL A 289 0.21 -15.78 2.08
N ASP A 290 -0.82 -16.44 1.54
CA ASP A 290 -2.19 -16.36 2.00
C ASP A 290 -2.36 -16.85 3.45
N LEU A 291 -2.92 -15.94 4.24
CA LEU A 291 -3.53 -16.16 5.54
C LEU A 291 -4.76 -17.06 5.35
N GLN A 292 -4.59 -18.38 5.45
CA GLN A 292 -5.70 -19.34 5.41
C GLN A 292 -6.80 -19.16 6.50
N ASN A 293 -6.78 -18.11 7.33
CA ASN A 293 -7.74 -17.93 8.43
C ASN A 293 -8.22 -16.49 8.68
N VAL A 294 -8.13 -15.56 7.71
CA VAL A 294 -8.76 -14.25 7.88
C VAL A 294 -9.87 -14.06 6.86
N ARG A 295 -11.11 -14.32 7.31
CA ARG A 295 -12.29 -13.67 6.75
C ARG A 295 -12.00 -12.17 6.67
N ILE A 296 -11.77 -11.69 5.45
CA ILE A 296 -11.91 -10.30 4.99
C ILE A 296 -11.62 -9.28 6.10
N ARG A 297 -10.34 -9.04 6.40
CA ARG A 297 -9.91 -7.75 6.92
C ARG A 297 -9.10 -7.06 5.83
N HIS A 298 -9.81 -6.18 5.12
CA HIS A 298 -9.34 -5.01 4.37
C HIS A 298 -7.89 -5.06 3.86
N TYR A 299 -7.78 -5.18 2.53
CA TYR A 299 -6.60 -4.96 1.70
C TYR A 299 -5.46 -4.17 2.37
N TYR A 300 -4.54 -4.89 3.01
CA TYR A 300 -3.25 -4.36 3.39
C TYR A 300 -2.30 -4.50 2.21
N TRP A 301 -2.10 -3.42 1.48
CA TRP A 301 -0.89 -3.26 0.69
C TRP A 301 0.24 -3.01 1.69
N LEU A 302 1.03 -4.05 1.94
CA LEU A 302 2.12 -4.07 2.91
C LEU A 302 3.20 -3.04 2.55
N ILE A 303 3.30 -1.99 3.35
CA ILE A 303 4.53 -1.20 3.51
C ILE A 303 5.41 -1.98 4.48
N THR A 304 6.56 -2.50 4.03
CA THR A 304 7.65 -2.81 4.94
C THR A 304 8.41 -1.52 5.23
N GLN A 305 8.45 -1.10 6.49
CA GLN A 305 9.15 0.12 6.90
C GLN A 305 10.61 -0.21 7.25
N THR A 306 11.54 0.57 6.71
CA THR A 306 12.86 0.77 7.32
C THR A 306 12.84 2.13 8.00
N THR A 307 12.87 2.14 9.33
CA THR A 307 13.01 3.35 10.13
C THR A 307 14.50 3.64 10.35
N GLN A 308 14.94 4.84 9.98
CA GLN A 308 16.21 5.39 10.41
C GLN A 308 15.92 6.70 11.14
N PHE A 309 16.33 6.77 12.40
CA PHE A 309 16.32 8.00 13.19
C PHE A 309 17.62 8.73 12.92
N ASN A 310 17.55 10.00 12.52
CA ASN A 310 18.72 10.85 12.41
C ASN A 310 18.97 11.54 13.76
N ASP A 311 20.23 11.65 14.18
CA ASP A 311 20.68 12.33 15.41
C ASP A 311 20.46 13.87 15.40
N ALA A 312 19.53 14.38 14.59
CA ALA A 312 19.30 15.81 14.38
C ALA A 312 18.62 16.53 15.56
N LEU A 313 18.28 15.82 16.64
CA LEU A 313 17.74 16.42 17.86
C LEU A 313 18.77 17.24 18.66
N TYR A 314 20.03 17.27 18.25
CA TYR A 314 21.07 18.06 18.90
C TYR A 314 21.46 19.26 18.04
N SER A 315 20.73 20.36 18.18
CA SER A 315 21.23 21.67 17.73
C SER A 315 22.41 22.08 18.62
N THR A 316 23.62 21.66 18.26
CA THR A 316 24.86 22.30 18.71
C THR A 316 25.23 23.37 17.69
N ASN A 317 24.90 24.62 18.02
CA ASN A 317 25.52 25.75 17.34
C ASN A 317 26.99 25.82 17.79
N SER A 318 27.91 25.29 17.00
CA SER A 318 29.26 25.85 16.88
C SER A 318 29.96 25.45 15.57
N ILE A 319 29.96 26.40 14.64
CA ILE A 319 31.12 26.87 13.85
C ILE A 319 32.03 25.81 13.19
N LYS A 320 32.02 25.85 11.85
CA LYS A 320 33.08 25.34 10.97
C LYS A 320 34.48 25.67 11.51
N HIS A 321 35.31 24.64 11.72
CA HIS A 321 36.74 24.77 11.53
C HIS A 321 37.26 23.61 10.69
N VAL A 322 37.59 23.94 9.44
CA VAL A 322 38.61 23.24 8.67
C VAL A 322 39.95 23.72 9.21
N SER A 323 40.77 22.83 9.75
CA SER A 323 42.23 22.93 9.64
C SER A 323 42.90 21.59 9.88
N THR A 324 43.70 21.26 8.89
CA THR A 324 44.65 20.16 8.76
C THR A 324 45.87 20.30 9.70
N TRP A 325 46.40 19.12 10.08
CA TRP A 325 47.82 18.76 10.35
C TRP A 325 48.42 18.82 11.77
N ASN A 326 48.74 17.59 12.22
CA ASN A 326 50.05 17.05 12.65
C ASN A 326 50.47 16.94 14.13
N ARG A 327 50.98 15.72 14.40
CA ARG A 327 51.85 15.21 15.49
C ARG A 327 51.18 15.17 16.87
N MET A 328 51.37 14.17 17.71
CA MET A 328 52.47 13.21 17.94
C MET A 328 51.87 12.15 18.90
N SER A 329 52.18 10.87 18.86
CA SER A 329 53.33 10.31 19.59
C SER A 329 53.03 8.83 19.85
N LEU A 330 54.08 8.01 19.91
CA LEU A 330 54.21 6.89 20.84
C LEU A 330 55.66 6.40 20.80
N PRO A 331 56.38 6.41 21.92
CA PRO A 331 57.48 5.49 22.15
C PRO A 331 57.07 4.48 23.22
N ALA A 332 57.16 3.20 22.89
CA ALA A 332 57.40 2.14 23.87
C ALA A 332 57.86 0.90 23.10
N HIS A 333 59.15 0.60 23.14
CA HIS A 333 59.62 -0.78 23.25
C HIS A 333 61.05 -0.81 23.81
N LEU A 334 61.14 -1.33 25.03
CA LEU A 334 62.32 -1.93 25.63
C LEU A 334 62.50 -3.33 25.04
N ASN A 335 63.68 -3.61 24.47
CA ASN A 335 64.66 -4.59 24.99
C ASN A 335 65.56 -5.21 23.89
N SER A 336 66.86 -5.24 24.23
CA SER A 336 67.89 -6.28 23.96
C SER A 336 68.02 -6.82 22.53
N GLN A 337 69.16 -6.77 21.84
CA GLN A 337 70.57 -6.95 22.21
C GLN A 337 71.47 -6.13 21.30
#